data_AF-A0A183E8N2-F1
#
_entry.id   AF-A0A183E8N2-F1
#
_cell.length_a   1.000
_cell.length_b   1.000
_cell.length_c   1.000
_cell.angle_alpha   90.00
_cell.angle_beta   90.00
_cell.angle_gamma   90.00
#
_symmetry.space_group_name_H-M   'P 1'
#
loop_
_entity.id
_entity.type
_entity.pdbx_description
1 polymer ?
#
loop_
_entity_poly.entity_id
_entity_poly.type
_entity_poly.pdbx_seq_one_letter_code
_entity_poly.pdbx_strand_id
1 'polypeptide(L)'
;LSTQSAPLMSADFLYFLDRITQKVVKSVVDQQRTAVCGDTFAVPNCSESDEKVLFIRRRSVAELSRLRRQFITYMKMHPIEDIDRIAPLFVHYLNANP
;
A
#
# COMPACT_ATOMS: atom_id res chain seq x y z
N LEU A 1 28.67 -15.84 -23.88
CA LEU A 1 28.22 -16.45 -22.61
C LEU A 1 27.60 -15.35 -21.76
N SER A 2 26.30 -15.50 -21.52
CA SER A 2 25.50 -14.98 -20.38
C SER A 2 25.54 -13.48 -20.06
N THR A 3 24.50 -12.79 -20.51
CA THR A 3 23.95 -11.62 -19.82
C THR A 3 23.59 -12.04 -18.41
N GLN A 4 24.32 -11.53 -17.40
CA GLN A 4 23.88 -11.58 -16.01
C GLN A 4 22.55 -10.83 -15.92
N SER A 5 21.46 -11.58 -15.83
CA SER A 5 20.16 -11.05 -15.43
C SER A 5 20.34 -10.41 -14.06
N ALA A 6 20.18 -9.09 -14.01
CA ALA A 6 20.03 -8.29 -12.79
C ALA A 6 19.13 -9.03 -11.78
N PRO A 7 19.27 -8.80 -10.46
CA PRO A 7 18.45 -9.48 -9.48
C PRO A 7 16.99 -9.19 -9.80
N LEU A 8 16.34 -10.15 -10.45
CA LEU A 8 14.93 -10.09 -10.80
C LEU A 8 14.24 -10.22 -9.47
N MET A 9 13.94 -9.07 -8.86
CA MET A 9 12.87 -8.94 -7.89
C MET A 9 11.77 -9.90 -8.33
N SER A 10 11.49 -10.92 -7.51
CA SER A 10 10.70 -12.07 -7.91
C SER A 10 9.44 -11.55 -8.60
N ALA A 11 9.13 -11.99 -9.82
CA ALA A 11 7.97 -11.48 -10.56
C ALA A 11 6.69 -11.51 -9.71
N ASP A 12 6.63 -12.48 -8.80
CA ASP A 12 5.64 -12.63 -7.74
C ASP A 12 5.56 -11.42 -6.79
N PHE A 13 6.68 -10.86 -6.32
CA PHE A 13 6.69 -9.71 -5.41
C PHE A 13 6.01 -8.50 -6.04
N LEU A 14 6.37 -8.14 -7.28
CA LEU A 14 5.75 -7.00 -7.97
C LEU A 14 4.25 -7.21 -8.19
N TYR A 15 3.85 -8.44 -8.49
CA TYR A 15 2.44 -8.81 -8.60
C TYR A 15 1.71 -8.65 -7.27
N PHE A 16 2.25 -9.18 -6.18
CA PHE A 16 1.66 -9.05 -4.84
C PHE A 16 1.63 -7.60 -4.37
N LEU A 17 2.69 -6.84 -4.63
CA LEU A 17 2.79 -5.42 -4.32
C LEU A 17 1.66 -4.62 -4.98
N ASP A 18 1.47 -4.74 -6.28
CA ASP A 18 0.39 -4.01 -6.97
C ASP A 18 -0.99 -4.47 -6.49
N ARG A 19 -1.19 -5.79 -6.35
CA ARG A 19 -2.47 -6.37 -5.93
C ARG A 19 -2.87 -5.97 -4.51
N ILE A 20 -1.95 -6.04 -3.55
CA ILE A 20 -2.20 -5.68 -2.15
C ILE A 20 -2.45 -4.18 -2.04
N THR A 21 -1.59 -3.35 -2.61
CA THR A 21 -1.78 -1.88 -2.55
C THR A 21 -3.08 -1.45 -3.22
N GLN A 22 -3.49 -2.09 -4.32
CA GLN A 22 -4.79 -1.84 -4.95
C GLN A 22 -5.97 -2.19 -4.04
N LYS A 23 -5.92 -3.33 -3.35
CA LYS A 23 -6.96 -3.73 -2.39
C LYS A 23 -7.07 -2.74 -1.23
N VAL A 24 -5.93 -2.29 -0.70
CA VAL A 24 -5.89 -1.27 0.35
C VAL A 24 -6.54 0.03 -0.13
N VAL A 25 -6.15 0.55 -1.30
CA VAL A 25 -6.75 1.77 -1.88
C VAL A 25 -8.26 1.62 -2.05
N LYS A 26 -8.74 0.50 -2.58
CA LYS A 26 -10.17 0.25 -2.76
C LYS A 26 -10.92 0.26 -1.42
N SER A 27 -10.38 -0.45 -0.42
CA SER A 27 -10.94 -0.51 0.92
C SER A 27 -11.02 0.86 1.58
N VAL A 28 -9.96 1.68 1.46
CA VAL A 28 -9.96 3.07 1.94
C VAL A 28 -11.03 3.89 1.22
N VAL A 29 -11.10 3.86 -0.11
CA VAL A 29 -12.11 4.60 -0.89
C VAL A 29 -13.53 4.25 -0.48
N ASP A 30 -13.82 2.96 -0.25
CA ASP A 30 -15.13 2.49 0.17
C ASP A 30 -15.47 2.95 1.59
N GLN A 31 -14.53 2.86 2.54
CA GLN A 31 -14.73 3.30 3.93
C GLN A 31 -14.91 4.83 4.04
N GLN A 32 -14.16 5.62 3.27
CA GLN A 32 -14.27 7.09 3.22
C GLN A 32 -15.68 7.62 2.86
N ARG A 33 -16.55 6.78 2.30
CA ARG A 33 -17.92 7.17 1.94
C ARG A 33 -18.81 7.40 3.15
N THR A 34 -18.59 6.64 4.22
CA THR A 34 -19.41 6.66 5.45
C THR A 34 -18.64 7.12 6.68
N ALA A 35 -17.32 7.30 6.55
CA ALA A 35 -16.44 7.69 7.64
C ALA A 35 -16.51 9.17 8.02
N VAL A 36 -16.12 9.44 9.27
CA VAL A 36 -15.99 10.75 9.87
C VAL A 36 -14.52 11.01 10.23
N CYS A 37 -14.04 12.24 10.05
CA CYS A 37 -12.67 12.62 10.40
C CYS A 37 -12.33 12.19 11.85
N GLY A 38 -11.23 11.45 12.01
CA GLY A 38 -10.84 10.80 13.26
C GLY A 38 -11.04 9.28 13.26
N ASP A 39 -11.81 8.73 12.31
CA ASP A 39 -11.98 7.29 12.16
C ASP A 39 -10.68 6.59 11.73
N THR A 40 -10.61 5.28 12.00
CA THR A 40 -9.52 4.42 11.53
C THR A 40 -10.06 3.34 10.61
N PHE A 41 -9.43 3.15 9.45
CA PHE A 41 -9.82 2.13 8.49
C PHE A 41 -9.00 0.86 8.65
N ALA A 42 -9.70 -0.24 8.84
CA ALA A 42 -9.11 -1.57 8.74
C ALA A 42 -8.92 -1.89 7.25
N VAL A 43 -7.71 -2.30 6.87
CA VAL A 43 -7.40 -2.65 5.48
C VAL A 43 -7.17 -4.16 5.36
N PRO A 44 -7.51 -4.76 4.21
CA PRO A 44 -7.20 -6.16 3.97
C PRO A 44 -5.69 -6.38 4.00
N ASN A 45 -5.27 -7.58 4.43
CA ASN A 45 -3.87 -7.98 4.56
C ASN A 45 -3.08 -7.30 5.71
N CYS A 46 -3.74 -6.58 6.61
CA CYS A 46 -3.20 -6.19 7.91
C CYS A 46 -3.84 -7.04 9.03
N SER A 47 -3.05 -7.43 10.03
CA SER A 47 -3.50 -8.07 11.27
C SER A 47 -4.13 -7.04 12.21
N GLU A 48 -4.87 -7.49 13.24
CA GLU A 48 -5.47 -6.57 14.23
C GLU A 48 -4.46 -5.76 15.04
N SER A 49 -3.21 -6.26 15.15
CA SER A 49 -2.08 -5.58 15.78
C SER A 49 -1.38 -4.56 14.88
N ASP A 50 -1.68 -4.54 13.58
CA ASP A 50 -1.04 -3.65 12.63
C ASP A 50 -1.69 -2.25 12.63
N GLU A 51 -0.92 -1.27 12.19
CA GLU A 51 -1.39 0.12 12.08
C GLU A 51 -2.60 0.20 11.12
N LYS A 52 -3.61 0.97 11.52
CA LYS A 52 -4.81 1.25 10.72
C LYS A 52 -4.64 2.58 9.98
N VAL A 53 -5.32 2.73 8.84
CA VAL A 53 -5.26 4.01 8.10
C VAL A 53 -6.05 5.06 8.87
N LEU A 54 -5.39 6.15 9.26
CA LEU A 54 -6.04 7.25 9.97
C LEU A 54 -6.79 8.14 8.97
N PHE A 55 -8.09 8.27 9.16
CA PHE A 55 -8.92 9.11 8.32
C PHE A 55 -8.95 10.55 8.83
N ILE A 56 -8.00 11.37 8.37
CA ILE A 56 -7.94 12.79 8.72
C ILE A 56 -8.82 13.62 7.77
N ARG A 57 -8.83 13.27 6.48
CA ARG A 57 -9.59 13.96 5.44
C ARG A 57 -9.99 12.99 4.33
N ARG A 58 -11.02 13.36 3.57
CA ARG A 58 -11.38 12.65 2.34
C ARG A 58 -10.31 12.85 1.26
N ARG A 59 -9.69 11.76 0.84
CA ARG A 59 -8.75 11.71 -0.28
C ARG A 59 -9.47 11.28 -1.55
N SER A 60 -9.17 11.97 -2.65
CA SER A 60 -9.64 11.59 -3.97
C SER A 60 -8.96 10.30 -4.45
N VAL A 61 -9.63 9.58 -5.36
CA VAL A 61 -9.05 8.38 -5.99
C VAL A 61 -7.76 8.71 -6.74
N ALA A 62 -7.66 9.92 -7.29
CA ALA A 62 -6.46 10.40 -7.98
C ALA A 62 -5.26 10.56 -7.02
N GLU A 63 -5.47 11.11 -5.83
CA GLU A 63 -4.43 11.23 -4.80
C GLU A 63 -3.95 9.86 -4.32
N LEU A 64 -4.87 8.96 -3.98
CA LEU A 64 -4.53 7.59 -3.56
C LEU A 64 -3.79 6.84 -4.66
N SER A 65 -4.18 7.05 -5.93
CA SER A 65 -3.48 6.47 -7.09
C SER A 65 -2.06 7.01 -7.24
N ARG A 66 -1.82 8.29 -6.95
CA ARG A 66 -0.47 8.89 -6.97
C ARG A 66 0.39 8.33 -5.84
N LEU A 67 -0.12 8.30 -4.61
CA LEU A 67 0.58 7.72 -3.46
C LEU A 67 0.93 6.25 -3.71
N ARG A 68 0.00 5.46 -4.28
CA ARG A 68 0.26 4.08 -4.67
C ARG A 68 1.43 3.97 -5.65
N ARG A 69 1.46 4.80 -6.70
CA ARG A 69 2.57 4.79 -7.68
C ARG A 69 3.90 5.16 -7.02
N GLN A 70 3.91 6.17 -6.15
CA GLN A 70 5.11 6.57 -5.41
C GLN A 70 5.62 5.44 -4.52
N PHE A 71 4.72 4.79 -3.77
CA PHE A 71 5.04 3.64 -2.94
C PHE A 71 5.58 2.46 -3.78
N ILE A 72 4.95 2.11 -4.90
CA ILE A 72 5.43 1.04 -5.78
C ILE A 72 6.84 1.35 -6.30
N THR A 73 7.10 2.60 -6.73
CA THR A 73 8.45 3.02 -7.16
C THR A 73 9.46 2.92 -6.03
N TYR A 74 9.08 3.31 -4.81
CA TYR A 74 9.93 3.18 -3.63
C TYR A 74 10.26 1.71 -3.32
N MET A 75 9.24 0.83 -3.28
CA MET A 75 9.42 -0.61 -3.06
C MET A 75 10.23 -1.29 -4.17
N LYS A 76 10.25 -0.73 -5.39
CA LYS A 76 11.14 -1.21 -6.45
C LYS A 76 12.61 -0.88 -6.19
N MET A 77 12.90 0.21 -5.48
CA MET A 77 14.26 0.56 -5.07
C MET A 77 14.67 -0.13 -3.78
N HIS A 78 13.70 -0.42 -2.92
CA HIS A 78 13.86 -1.09 -1.63
C HIS A 78 12.90 -2.27 -1.53
N PRO A 79 13.17 -3.37 -2.26
CA PRO A 79 12.31 -4.56 -2.19
C PRO A 79 12.36 -5.16 -0.79
N ILE A 80 11.24 -5.77 -0.40
CA ILE A 80 11.15 -6.54 0.84
C ILE A 80 10.88 -7.99 0.48
N GLU A 81 11.38 -8.90 1.31
CA GLU A 81 11.17 -10.34 1.12
C GLU A 81 9.78 -10.77 1.60
N ASP A 82 9.25 -10.07 2.60
CA ASP A 82 8.01 -10.42 3.27
C ASP A 82 6.81 -9.69 2.65
N ILE A 83 5.97 -10.45 1.94
CA ILE A 83 4.76 -9.96 1.27
C ILE A 83 3.72 -9.48 2.29
N ASP A 84 3.67 -10.09 3.47
CA ASP A 84 2.70 -9.72 4.51
C ASP A 84 3.00 -8.34 5.08
N ARG A 85 4.23 -7.85 4.93
CA ARG A 85 4.61 -6.48 5.35
C ARG A 85 4.22 -5.40 4.35
N ILE A 86 3.78 -5.74 3.13
CA ILE A 86 3.41 -4.76 2.11
C ILE A 86 2.23 -3.89 2.57
N ALA A 87 1.18 -4.53 3.11
CA ALA A 87 -0.02 -3.83 3.57
C ALA A 87 0.29 -2.87 4.74
N PRO A 88 0.90 -3.30 5.86
CA PRO A 88 1.19 -2.40 6.98
C PRO A 88 2.17 -1.28 6.59
N LEU A 89 3.16 -1.54 5.74
CA LEU A 89 4.05 -0.48 5.23
C LEU A 89 3.31 0.53 4.37
N PHE A 90 2.38 0.08 3.53
CA PHE A 90 1.58 1.00 2.72
C PHE A 90 0.61 1.80 3.59
N VAL A 91 0.01 1.22 4.63
CA VAL A 91 -0.80 1.95 5.62
C VAL A 91 0.02 3.03 6.32
N HIS A 92 1.20 2.66 6.82
CA HIS A 92 2.12 3.60 7.43
C HIS A 92 2.47 4.75 6.48
N TYR A 93 2.75 4.44 5.22
CA TYR A 93 3.01 5.43 4.18
C TYR A 93 1.81 6.35 3.92
N LEU A 94 0.58 5.81 3.91
CA LEU A 94 -0.65 6.60 3.79
C LEU A 94 -0.87 7.52 5.00
N ASN A 95 -0.51 7.09 6.21
CA ASN A 95 -0.62 7.90 7.42
C ASN A 95 0.45 9.00 7.46
N ALA A 96 1.66 8.70 7.00
CA ALA A 96 2.75 9.68 6.86
C ALA A 96 2.51 10.73 5.77
N ASN A 97 1.50 10.52 4.89
CA ASN A 97 1.11 11.46 3.84
C ASN A 97 -0.40 11.81 3.94
N PRO A 98 -0.81 12.70 4.88
CA PRO A 98 -2.20 13.04 5.20
C PRO A 98 -3.11 13.49 4.04
#